data_AF-A0A6P0P981-F1
#
_entry.id   AF-A0A6P0P981-F1
#
_cell.length_a   1.000
_cell.length_b   1.000
_cell.length_c   1.000
_cell.angle_alpha   90.00
_cell.angle_beta   90.00
_cell.angle_gamma   90.00
#
_symmetry.space_group_name_H-M   'P 1'
#
loop_
_entity.id
_entity.type
_entity.pdbx_description
1 polymer ?
#
loop_
_entity_poly.entity_id
_entity_poly.type
_entity_poly.pdbx_seq_one_letter_code
_entity_poly.pdbx_strand_id
1 'polypeptide(L)'
;MVSIPSIEILQLNSETVPEGISYYPSLNSDETMIATYPPNTMENLYVHRNQTDYIKVVRGQLIWVILSEGKYQSIRSFKGGRNFIVDYTGRLSP
;
A
#
# COMPACT_ATOMS: atom_id res chain seq x y z
N MET A 1 -14.02 -6.11 3.64
CA MET A 1 -12.63 -6.47 3.27
C MET A 1 -12.66 -6.92 1.82
N VAL A 2 -11.95 -6.23 0.92
CA VAL A 2 -11.74 -6.74 -0.44
C VAL A 2 -10.41 -7.46 -0.38
N SER A 3 -10.41 -8.77 -0.61
CA SER A 3 -9.19 -9.57 -0.66
C SER A 3 -8.88 -9.86 -2.13
N ILE A 4 -7.75 -9.36 -2.59
CA ILE A 4 -7.12 -9.80 -3.84
C ILE A 4 -6.04 -10.79 -3.39
N PRO A 5 -5.84 -11.94 -4.05
CA PRO A 5 -4.78 -12.87 -3.67
C PRO A 5 -3.44 -12.12 -3.51
N SER A 6 -2.81 -12.29 -2.35
CA SER A 6 -1.55 -11.64 -1.93
C SER A 6 -1.61 -10.12 -1.68
N ILE A 7 -2.79 -9.51 -1.60
CA ILE A 7 -2.95 -8.09 -1.29
C ILE A 7 -4.03 -7.90 -0.23
N GLU A 8 -3.61 -7.28 0.87
CA GLU A 8 -4.47 -6.93 1.97
C GLU A 8 -4.64 -5.40 2.05
N ILE A 9 -5.87 -4.96 2.20
CA ILE A 9 -6.19 -3.53 2.31
C ILE A 9 -6.54 -3.25 3.77
N LEU A 10 -5.64 -2.59 4.49
CA LEU A 10 -5.80 -2.28 5.90
C LEU A 10 -5.97 -0.79 6.13
N GLN A 11 -6.90 -0.43 7.03
CA GLN A 11 -6.91 0.91 7.60
C GLN A 11 -5.85 0.96 8.70
N LEU A 12 -4.87 1.86 8.59
CA LEU A 12 -3.90 2.04 9.67
C LEU A 12 -4.50 2.96 10.73
N ASN A 13 -4.19 2.66 11.98
CA ASN A 13 -4.39 3.60 13.07
C ASN A 13 -3.42 4.77 12.88
N SER A 14 -3.95 5.97 13.03
CA SER A 14 -3.20 7.21 12.91
C SER A 14 -3.48 8.09 14.11
N GLU A 15 -2.46 8.75 14.61
CA GLU A 15 -2.57 9.72 15.68
C GLU A 15 -2.05 11.07 15.21
N THR A 16 -2.78 12.14 15.54
CA THR A 16 -2.31 13.51 15.32
C THR A 16 -1.35 13.86 16.44
N VAL A 17 -0.10 14.14 16.10
CA VAL A 17 0.97 14.56 16.99
C VAL A 17 1.39 16.00 16.66
N PRO A 18 2.12 16.71 17.53
CA PRO A 18 2.55 18.09 17.26
C PRO A 18 3.31 18.28 15.93
N GLU A 19 3.99 17.23 15.48
CA GLU A 19 4.79 17.20 14.26
C GLU A 19 3.99 16.80 13.00
N GLY A 20 2.70 16.43 13.14
CA GLY A 20 1.85 16.03 12.03
C GLY A 20 0.97 14.81 12.34
N ILE A 21 0.87 13.87 11.39
CA ILE A 21 0.15 12.61 11.60
C ILE A 21 1.15 11.47 11.66
N SER A 22 1.24 10.82 12.83
CA SER A 22 2.00 9.60 13.01
C SER A 22 1.14 8.40 12.64
N TYR A 23 1.77 7.43 12.01
CA TYR A 23 1.10 6.23 11.54
C TYR A 23 1.87 5.01 12.00
N TYR A 24 1.15 4.06 12.54
CA TYR A 24 1.73 2.88 13.18
C TYR A 24 1.42 1.67 12.30
N PRO A 25 2.34 1.23 11.42
CA PRO A 25 2.16 0.00 10.68
C PRO A 25 2.09 -1.20 11.63
N SER A 26 1.42 -2.27 11.22
CA SER A 26 1.33 -3.52 12.00
C SER A 26 2.65 -4.30 12.04
N LEU A 27 3.54 -4.09 11.07
CA LEU A 27 4.88 -4.67 11.02
C LEU A 27 5.95 -3.57 10.88
N ASN A 28 7.14 -3.88 11.37
CA ASN A 28 8.33 -3.07 11.13
C ASN A 28 8.76 -3.22 9.68
N SER A 29 9.24 -2.13 9.09
CA SER A 29 9.80 -2.09 7.74
C SER A 29 11.32 -2.05 7.84
N ASP A 30 12.00 -2.89 7.06
CA ASP A 30 13.46 -2.88 6.96
C ASP A 30 13.96 -1.64 6.18
N GLU A 31 13.17 -1.15 5.23
CA GLU A 31 13.49 0.02 4.42
C GLU A 31 12.23 0.83 4.04
N THR A 32 12.31 2.16 4.20
CA THR A 32 11.23 3.08 3.81
C THR A 32 11.68 4.00 2.67
N MET A 33 10.94 3.98 1.57
CA MET A 33 11.16 4.85 0.42
C MET A 33 9.99 5.83 0.22
N ILE A 34 10.31 7.05 -0.21
CA ILE A 34 9.31 8.06 -0.60
C ILE A 34 9.47 8.34 -2.10
N ALA A 35 8.41 8.13 -2.86
CA ALA A 35 8.34 8.46 -4.28
C ALA A 35 7.32 9.57 -4.54
N THR A 36 7.65 10.49 -5.46
CA THR A 36 6.75 11.56 -5.91
C THR A 36 6.58 11.46 -7.41
N TYR A 37 5.33 11.48 -7.87
CA TYR A 37 4.97 11.37 -9.28
C TYR A 37 4.13 12.58 -9.71
N PRO A 38 4.36 13.12 -10.93
CA PRO A 38 3.46 14.11 -11.52
C PRO A 38 2.05 13.55 -11.72
N PRO A 39 1.00 14.40 -11.75
CA PRO A 39 -0.34 13.96 -12.12
C PRO A 39 -0.37 13.28 -13.50
N ASN A 40 -1.25 12.29 -13.67
CA ASN A 40 -1.41 11.51 -14.90
C ASN A 40 -0.19 10.70 -15.35
N THR A 41 0.74 10.41 -14.42
CA THR A 41 1.86 9.49 -14.66
C THR A 41 1.41 8.06 -14.41
N MET A 42 1.83 7.13 -15.28
CA MET A 42 1.69 5.69 -15.09
C MET A 42 3.07 5.10 -14.83
N GLU A 43 3.22 4.43 -13.70
CA GLU A 43 4.47 3.80 -13.27
C GLU A 43 4.21 2.36 -12.86
N ASN A 44 5.20 1.51 -13.11
CA ASN A 44 5.15 0.11 -12.70
C ASN A 44 5.79 -0.04 -11.32
N LEU A 45 5.07 -0.67 -10.41
CA LEU A 45 5.61 -1.12 -9.13
C LEU A 45 5.82 -2.63 -9.21
N TYR A 46 7.08 -3.06 -9.08
CA TYR A 46 7.42 -4.48 -8.98
C TYR A 46 7.62 -4.84 -7.52
N VAL A 47 6.97 -5.92 -7.11
CA VAL A 47 7.01 -6.45 -5.75
C VAL A 47 7.72 -7.79 -5.78
N HIS A 48 8.59 -8.03 -4.81
CA HIS A 48 9.35 -9.27 -4.75
C HIS A 48 8.53 -10.36 -4.05
N ARG A 49 8.53 -11.57 -4.61
CA ARG A 49 7.74 -12.70 -4.07
C ARG A 49 8.02 -13.04 -2.59
N ASN A 50 9.20 -12.70 -2.10
CA ASN A 50 9.69 -13.05 -0.77
C ASN A 50 9.66 -11.85 0.19
N GLN A 51 9.09 -10.71 -0.23
CA GLN A 51 9.01 -9.49 0.57
C GLN A 51 7.55 -9.09 0.75
N THR A 52 7.29 -8.40 1.85
CA THR A 52 6.01 -7.78 2.16
C THR A 52 6.21 -6.28 2.04
N ASP A 53 5.50 -5.66 1.11
CA ASP A 53 5.62 -4.22 0.84
C ASP A 53 4.44 -3.46 1.43
N TYR A 54 4.75 -2.39 2.17
CA TYR A 54 3.77 -1.47 2.71
C TYR A 54 3.66 -0.24 1.83
N ILE A 55 2.47 0.00 1.27
CA ILE A 55 2.24 1.10 0.33
C ILE A 55 1.23 2.07 0.91
N LYS A 56 1.60 3.35 0.82
CA LYS A 56 0.79 4.44 1.36
C LYS A 56 0.85 5.71 0.54
N VAL A 57 -0.32 6.33 0.37
CA VAL A 57 -0.43 7.69 -0.16
C VAL A 57 -0.35 8.68 0.99
N VAL A 58 0.74 9.46 1.03
CA VAL A 58 0.95 10.53 2.02
C VAL A 58 0.44 11.90 1.53
N ARG A 59 0.27 12.07 0.21
CA ARG A 59 -0.29 13.27 -0.43
C ARG A 59 -0.97 12.91 -1.75
N GLY A 60 -2.11 13.55 -2.03
CA GLY A 60 -2.84 13.34 -3.28
C GLY A 60 -3.64 12.04 -3.30
N GLN A 61 -3.74 11.46 -4.49
CA GLN A 61 -4.50 10.22 -4.75
C GLN A 61 -3.84 9.42 -5.87
N LEU A 62 -3.97 8.10 -5.79
CA LEU A 62 -3.49 7.16 -6.80
C LEU A 62 -4.57 6.12 -7.12
N ILE A 63 -4.54 5.64 -8.36
CA ILE A 63 -5.26 4.44 -8.78
C ILE A 63 -4.23 3.33 -8.93
N TRP A 64 -4.37 2.29 -8.13
CA TRP A 64 -3.58 1.07 -8.24
C TRP A 64 -4.23 0.16 -9.26
N VAL A 65 -3.48 -0.25 -10.27
CA VAL A 65 -3.90 -1.29 -11.20
C VAL A 65 -3.08 -2.52 -10.90
N ILE A 66 -3.75 -3.57 -10.44
CA ILE A 66 -3.14 -4.79 -9.93
C ILE A 66 -3.44 -5.89 -10.93
N LEU A 67 -2.40 -6.58 -11.37
CA LEU A 67 -2.51 -7.84 -12.10
C LEU A 67 -2.24 -8.99 -11.14
N SER A 68 -3.26 -9.76 -10.80
CA SER A 68 -3.14 -10.97 -9.98
C SER A 68 -3.94 -12.10 -10.62
N GLU A 69 -3.35 -13.29 -10.68
CA GLU A 69 -3.95 -14.48 -11.34
C GLU A 69 -4.46 -14.20 -12.77
N GLY A 70 -3.73 -13.38 -13.53
CA GLY A 70 -4.11 -13.01 -14.91
C GLY A 70 -5.31 -12.07 -15.01
N LYS A 71 -5.82 -11.53 -13.89
CA LYS A 71 -6.94 -10.58 -13.86
C LYS A 71 -6.50 -9.22 -13.37
N TYR A 72 -6.94 -8.18 -14.06
CA TYR A 72 -6.75 -6.81 -13.64
C TYR A 72 -7.83 -6.38 -12.66
N GLN A 73 -7.41 -5.73 -11.58
CA GLN A 73 -8.27 -5.12 -10.59
C GLN A 73 -7.75 -3.72 -10.27
N SER A 74 -8.65 -2.76 -10.10
CA SER A 74 -8.28 -1.39 -9.77
C SER A 74 -8.73 -0.99 -8.38
N ILE A 75 -7.87 -0.35 -7.60
CA ILE A 75 -8.23 0.21 -6.30
C ILE A 75 -7.78 1.67 -6.21
N ARG A 76 -8.68 2.54 -5.76
CA ARG A 76 -8.37 3.94 -5.51
C ARG A 76 -7.86 4.15 -4.09
N SER A 77 -6.86 5.00 -3.94
CA SER A 77 -6.26 5.39 -2.67
C SER A 77 -6.00 6.89 -2.61
N PHE A 78 -6.00 7.45 -1.40
CA PHE A 78 -5.80 8.88 -1.18
C PHE A 78 -5.21 9.12 0.21
N LYS A 79 -4.66 10.32 0.42
CA LYS A 79 -4.11 10.72 1.73
C LYS A 79 -5.16 10.55 2.84
N GLY A 80 -4.79 9.82 3.89
CA GLY A 80 -5.67 9.54 5.04
C GLY A 80 -6.69 8.41 4.79
N GLY A 81 -6.68 7.82 3.60
CA GLY A 81 -7.47 6.63 3.28
C GLY A 81 -6.83 5.34 3.78
N ARG A 82 -7.27 4.22 3.18
CA ARG A 82 -6.72 2.88 3.46
C ARG A 82 -5.30 2.76 2.93
N ASN A 83 -4.51 1.94 3.62
CA ASN A 83 -3.16 1.55 3.22
C ASN A 83 -3.22 0.17 2.57
N PHE A 84 -2.22 -0.13 1.77
CA PHE A 84 -2.12 -1.40 1.07
C PHE A 84 -0.92 -2.14 1.64
N ILE A 85 -1.14 -3.40 1.97
CA ILE A 85 -0.08 -4.34 2.22
C ILE A 85 -0.10 -5.31 1.07
N VAL A 86 1.05 -5.46 0.46
CA VAL A 86 1.25 -6.40 -0.62
C VAL A 86 2.09 -7.52 -0.06
N ASP A 87 1.45 -8.62 0.30
CA ASP A 87 2.10 -9.78 0.91
C ASP A 87 2.08 -10.99 -0.03
N TYR A 88 3.18 -11.13 -0.76
CA TYR A 88 3.42 -12.32 -1.59
C TYR A 88 4.08 -13.46 -0.81
N THR A 89 4.45 -13.25 0.45
CA THR A 89 5.07 -14.28 1.29
C THR A 89 4.05 -15.23 1.90
N GLY A 90 2.77 -14.85 1.92
CA GLY A 90 1.69 -15.59 2.55
C GLY A 90 1.76 -15.59 4.07
N ARG A 91 2.54 -14.68 4.68
CA ARG A 91 2.71 -14.57 6.13
C ARG A 91 1.55 -13.85 6.82
N LEU A 92 0.77 -13.09 6.08
CA LEU A 92 -0.39 -12.33 6.60
C LEU A 92 -1.72 -13.07 6.42
N SER A 93 -1.75 -14.09 5.56
CA SER A 93 -2.90 -14.99 5.46
C SER A 93 -2.97 -15.89 6.71
N PRO A 94 -4.14 -15.99 7.38
CA PRO A 94 -4.32 -16.84 8.56
C PRO A 94 -4.22 -18.34 8.25
#